data_AF-A0A117PK58-F1
#
_entry.id   AF-A0A117PK58-F1
#
_cell.length_a   1.000
_cell.length_b   1.000
_cell.length_c   1.000
_cell.angle_alpha   90.00
_cell.angle_beta   90.00
_cell.angle_gamma   90.00
#
_symmetry.space_group_name_H-M   'P 1'
#
loop_
_entity.id
_entity.type
_entity.pdbx_description
1 polymer ?
#
loop_
_entity_poly.entity_id
_entity_poly.type
_entity_poly.pdbx_seq_one_letter_code
_entity_poly.pdbx_strand_id
1 'polypeptide(L)'
;MRDAHASLAELRERLEELTGQPGRLAEVLDVAELSYRTGIPTDTVAALLAGRSVPETSLSDRVRQRLDFVRETRRRPDGKRYSLDELARIAGTSRQWLSEWRRSGLPSLEHADRIRRHFDLPAGFFTADEAEALHAALQPVLKELEAKADPLAPLRTPGFYRLARRAPHMSPRKLQALAEWAEMITEKNAANEDDL
;
A
#
# COMPACT_ATOMS: atom_id res chain seq x y z
N MET A 1 -0.96 -1.89 -21.19
CA MET A 1 -0.34 -1.76 -19.85
C MET A 1 0.32 -0.40 -19.81
N ARG A 2 -0.03 0.47 -18.85
CA ARG A 2 0.75 1.71 -18.64
C ARG A 2 2.14 1.32 -18.14
N ASP A 3 3.15 2.06 -18.56
CA ASP A 3 4.50 1.94 -18.02
C ASP A 3 4.45 2.21 -16.50
N ALA A 4 5.03 1.30 -15.71
CA ALA A 4 5.04 1.39 -14.26
C ALA A 4 5.78 2.65 -13.78
N HIS A 5 6.84 3.05 -14.50
CA HIS A 5 7.60 4.25 -14.18
C HIS A 5 6.78 5.51 -14.45
N ALA A 6 6.04 5.56 -15.56
CA ALA A 6 5.13 6.65 -15.86
C ALA A 6 4.00 6.75 -14.82
N SER A 7 3.42 5.60 -14.44
CA SER A 7 2.36 5.55 -13.42
C SER A 7 2.86 6.00 -12.04
N LEU A 8 4.10 5.63 -11.67
CA LEU A 8 4.74 6.11 -10.45
C LEU A 8 5.07 7.61 -10.51
N ALA A 9 5.46 8.13 -11.67
CA ALA A 9 5.72 9.55 -11.87
C ALA A 9 4.45 10.39 -11.70
N GLU A 10 3.34 9.99 -12.34
CA GLU A 10 2.02 10.62 -12.16
C GLU A 10 1.59 10.62 -10.69
N LEU A 11 1.76 9.48 -10.00
CA LEU A 11 1.42 9.36 -8.58
C LEU A 11 2.29 10.26 -7.70
N ARG A 12 3.59 10.36 -7.99
CA ARG A 12 4.51 11.25 -7.26
C ARG A 12 4.12 12.71 -7.42
N GLU A 13 3.89 13.17 -8.65
CA GLU A 13 3.46 14.54 -8.91
C GLU A 13 2.20 14.88 -8.09
N ARG A 14 1.23 13.96 -8.08
CA ARG A 14 0.02 14.12 -7.28
C ARG A 14 0.28 14.19 -5.78
N LEU A 15 1.18 13.37 -5.26
CA LEU A 15 1.58 13.40 -3.85
C LEU A 15 2.35 14.69 -3.51
N GLU A 16 3.20 15.17 -4.40
CA GLU A 16 3.94 16.43 -4.23
C GLU A 16 2.98 17.62 -4.15
N GLU A 17 1.94 17.65 -4.99
CA GLU A 17 0.87 18.64 -4.92
C GLU A 17 0.13 18.61 -3.58
N LEU A 18 -0.31 17.42 -3.14
CA LEU A 18 -1.09 17.27 -1.91
C LEU A 18 -0.28 17.56 -0.65
N THR A 19 1.02 17.28 -0.67
CA THR A 19 1.93 17.53 0.47
C THR A 19 2.53 18.94 0.43
N GLY A 20 2.51 19.62 -0.72
CA GLY A 20 3.21 20.89 -0.93
C GLY A 20 4.74 20.75 -0.90
N GLN A 21 5.28 19.57 -1.18
CA GLN A 21 6.70 19.24 -1.04
C GLN A 21 7.31 18.71 -2.35
N PRO A 22 7.53 19.58 -3.36
CA PRO A 22 8.07 19.16 -4.65
C PRO A 22 9.47 18.56 -4.51
N GLY A 23 9.67 17.36 -5.04
CA GLY A 23 10.94 16.63 -4.99
C GLY A 23 11.41 16.18 -3.61
N ARG A 24 10.62 16.39 -2.54
CA ARG A 24 11.00 16.07 -1.14
C ARG A 24 10.08 15.04 -0.49
N LEU A 25 9.41 14.21 -1.30
CA LEU A 25 8.51 13.15 -0.79
C LEU A 25 9.19 12.19 0.20
N ALA A 26 10.47 11.89 0.02
CA ALA A 26 11.22 11.03 0.94
C ALA A 26 11.42 11.63 2.34
N GLU A 27 11.21 12.94 2.51
CA GLU A 27 11.30 13.62 3.82
C GLU A 27 9.96 13.65 4.56
N VAL A 28 8.84 13.50 3.84
CA VAL A 28 7.48 13.55 4.41
C VAL A 28 6.80 12.20 4.49
N LEU A 29 7.24 11.23 3.69
CA LEU A 29 6.74 9.86 3.71
C LEU A 29 7.65 8.98 4.57
N ASP A 30 7.06 8.00 5.24
CA ASP A 30 7.81 6.99 5.98
C ASP A 30 8.46 5.99 5.00
N VAL A 31 9.72 6.29 4.64
CA VAL A 31 10.53 5.45 3.75
C VAL A 31 10.77 4.06 4.35
N ALA A 32 10.89 3.94 5.67
CA ALA A 32 11.11 2.67 6.34
C ALA A 32 9.87 1.78 6.25
N GLU A 33 8.68 2.36 6.44
CA GLU A 33 7.41 1.63 6.28
C GLU A 33 7.18 1.22 4.82
N LEU A 34 7.46 2.11 3.86
CA LEU A 34 7.37 1.77 2.43
C LEU A 34 8.33 0.63 2.06
N SER A 35 9.56 0.66 2.58
CA SER A 35 10.52 -0.44 2.44
C SER A 35 9.98 -1.73 3.05
N TYR A 36 9.42 -1.67 4.27
CA TYR A 36 8.87 -2.82 4.97
C TYR A 36 7.69 -3.50 4.23
N ARG A 37 6.82 -2.69 3.61
CA ARG A 37 5.66 -3.16 2.84
C ARG A 37 6.01 -3.72 1.46
N THR A 38 7.05 -3.18 0.82
CA THR A 38 7.42 -3.53 -0.56
C THR A 38 8.56 -4.55 -0.66
N GLY A 39 9.38 -4.67 0.38
CA GLY A 39 10.63 -5.43 0.35
C GLY A 39 11.75 -4.76 -0.45
N ILE A 40 11.56 -3.50 -0.87
CA ILE A 40 12.56 -2.70 -1.59
C ILE A 40 13.48 -2.03 -0.55
N PRO A 41 14.81 -1.96 -0.75
CA PRO A 41 15.71 -1.24 0.15
C PRO A 41 15.34 0.23 0.29
N THR A 42 15.55 0.79 1.48
CA THR A 42 15.26 2.20 1.78
C THR A 42 15.91 3.17 0.80
N ASP A 43 17.15 2.91 0.39
CA ASP A 43 17.88 3.79 -0.55
C ASP A 43 17.25 3.78 -1.94
N THR A 44 16.78 2.61 -2.39
CA THR A 44 16.05 2.45 -3.66
C THR A 44 14.68 3.12 -3.59
N VAL A 45 13.95 2.98 -2.48
CA VAL A 45 12.69 3.69 -2.26
C VAL A 45 12.92 5.20 -2.28
N ALA A 46 13.90 5.71 -1.54
CA ALA A 46 14.23 7.13 -1.52
C ALA A 46 14.64 7.66 -2.91
N ALA A 47 15.41 6.88 -3.67
CA ALA A 47 15.77 7.23 -5.04
C ALA A 47 14.56 7.33 -5.97
N LEU A 48 13.65 6.35 -5.90
CA LEU A 48 12.42 6.35 -6.69
C LEU A 48 11.48 7.49 -6.31
N LEU A 49 11.34 7.79 -5.00
CA LEU A 49 10.56 8.94 -4.50
C LEU A 49 11.15 10.28 -4.97
N ALA A 50 12.47 10.37 -5.11
CA ALA A 50 13.15 11.52 -5.70
C ALA A 50 13.07 11.56 -7.24
N GLY A 51 12.37 10.61 -7.87
CA GLY A 51 12.23 10.51 -9.32
C GLY A 51 13.49 10.08 -10.06
N ARG A 52 14.45 9.49 -9.37
CA ARG A 52 15.65 8.93 -9.99
C ARG A 52 15.34 7.57 -10.59
N SER A 53 15.96 7.28 -11.73
CA SER A 53 15.99 5.93 -12.29
C SER A 53 16.87 5.04 -11.43
N VAL A 54 16.42 3.81 -11.18
CA VAL A 54 17.18 2.78 -10.49
C VAL A 54 17.51 1.67 -11.50
N PRO A 55 18.67 1.02 -11.39
CA PRO A 55 19.00 -0.10 -12.28
C PRO A 55 17.94 -1.19 -12.21
N GLU A 56 17.53 -1.71 -13.38
CA GLU A 56 16.62 -2.84 -13.44
C GLU A 56 17.24 -4.05 -12.75
N THR A 57 16.52 -4.60 -11.77
CA THR A 57 16.90 -5.83 -11.09
C THR A 57 16.21 -7.00 -11.77
N SER A 58 16.96 -8.06 -12.06
CA SER A 58 16.37 -9.26 -12.66
C SER A 58 15.30 -9.83 -11.74
N LEU A 59 14.26 -10.46 -12.30
CA LEU A 59 13.20 -11.09 -11.50
C LEU A 59 13.79 -12.04 -10.44
N SER A 60 14.77 -12.85 -10.83
CA SER A 60 15.42 -13.81 -9.93
C SER A 60 16.11 -13.13 -8.76
N ASP A 61 16.81 -12.02 -9.00
CA ASP A 61 17.52 -11.29 -7.94
C ASP A 61 16.54 -10.57 -7.01
N ARG A 62 15.50 -9.96 -7.57
CA ARG A 62 14.42 -9.32 -6.81
C ARG A 62 13.74 -10.32 -5.88
N VAL A 63 13.40 -11.51 -6.37
CA VAL A 63 12.76 -12.54 -5.55
C VAL A 63 13.68 -12.96 -4.40
N ARG A 64 14.98 -13.17 -4.65
CA ARG A 64 15.95 -13.52 -3.60
C ARG A 64 16.06 -12.41 -2.56
N GLN A 65 16.23 -11.18 -3.02
CA GLN A 65 16.33 -10.01 -2.16
C GLN A 65 15.10 -9.86 -1.27
N ARG A 66 13.89 -9.97 -1.83
CA ARG A 66 12.64 -9.81 -1.08
C ARG A 66 12.38 -10.96 -0.11
N LEU A 67 12.78 -12.18 -0.45
CA LEU A 67 12.74 -13.31 0.47
C LEU A 67 13.68 -13.10 1.67
N ASP A 68 14.89 -12.62 1.39
CA ASP A 68 15.88 -12.31 2.43
C ASP A 68 15.39 -11.16 3.31
N PHE A 69 14.79 -10.14 2.70
CA PHE A 69 14.15 -9.03 3.39
C PHE A 69 13.03 -9.51 4.32
N VAL A 70 12.14 -10.40 3.88
CA VAL A 70 11.08 -10.97 4.72
C VAL A 70 11.69 -11.68 5.93
N ARG A 71 12.74 -12.48 5.74
CA ARG A 71 13.42 -13.17 6.85
C ARG A 71 14.08 -12.19 7.82
N GLU A 72 14.59 -11.08 7.31
CA GLU A 72 15.29 -10.06 8.08
C GLU A 72 14.37 -9.05 8.76
N THR A 73 13.13 -8.89 8.32
CA THR A 73 12.20 -7.91 8.88
C THR A 73 11.04 -8.55 9.62
N ARG A 74 10.50 -9.67 9.13
CA ARG A 74 9.39 -10.37 9.78
C ARG A 74 9.94 -11.22 10.93
N ARG A 75 9.39 -11.00 12.13
CA ARG A 75 9.76 -11.72 13.34
C ARG A 75 8.63 -12.64 13.73
N ARG A 76 9.01 -13.75 14.35
CA ARG A 76 8.07 -14.64 15.02
C ARG A 76 7.44 -13.91 16.22
N PRO A 77 6.31 -14.42 16.76
CA PRO A 77 5.69 -13.84 17.96
C PRO A 77 6.63 -13.77 19.18
N ASP A 78 7.65 -14.65 19.23
CA ASP A 78 8.69 -14.65 20.27
C ASP A 78 9.84 -13.65 19.99
N GLY A 79 9.72 -12.80 18.97
CA GLY A 79 10.72 -11.82 18.58
C GLY A 79 11.92 -12.39 17.82
N LYS A 80 11.99 -13.71 17.60
CA LYS A 80 13.12 -14.34 16.90
C LYS A 80 12.95 -14.30 15.38
N ARG A 81 14.06 -14.45 14.67
CA ARG A 81 14.06 -14.60 13.21
C ARG A 81 13.50 -15.98 12.82
N TYR A 82 12.78 -16.03 11.72
CA TYR A 82 12.41 -17.31 11.10
C TYR A 82 13.65 -18.04 10.59
N SER A 83 13.77 -19.30 10.99
CA SER A 83 14.73 -20.25 10.42
C SER A 83 14.32 -20.65 9.01
N LEU A 84 15.29 -21.17 8.24
CA LEU A 84 15.00 -21.69 6.90
C LEU A 84 14.01 -22.87 6.93
N ASP A 85 14.04 -23.70 7.97
CA ASP A 85 13.10 -24.82 8.11
C ASP A 85 11.67 -24.35 8.37
N GLU A 86 11.50 -23.25 9.11
CA GLU A 86 10.19 -22.66 9.35
C GLU A 86 9.62 -22.04 8.08
N LEU A 87 10.43 -21.28 7.35
CA LEU A 87 10.02 -20.75 6.04
C LEU A 87 9.70 -21.88 5.05
N ALA A 88 10.44 -22.99 5.10
CA ALA A 88 10.18 -24.16 4.27
C ALA A 88 8.80 -24.74 4.58
N ARG A 89 8.49 -24.91 5.87
CA ARG A 89 7.18 -25.38 6.33
C ARG A 89 6.05 -24.45 5.94
N ILE A 90 6.24 -23.13 6.03
CA ILE A 90 5.25 -22.13 5.60
C ILE A 90 5.00 -22.23 4.08
N ALA A 91 6.05 -22.34 3.28
CA ALA A 91 5.95 -22.60 1.85
C ALA A 91 5.38 -24.00 1.52
N GLY A 92 5.34 -24.90 2.51
CA GLY A 92 4.99 -26.31 2.35
C GLY A 92 5.95 -27.07 1.43
N THR A 93 7.25 -26.82 1.61
CA THR A 93 8.36 -27.40 0.85
C THR A 93 9.49 -27.86 1.78
N SER A 94 10.55 -28.45 1.24
CA SER A 94 11.73 -28.89 1.99
C SER A 94 12.74 -27.76 2.23
N ARG A 95 13.60 -27.89 3.24
CA ARG A 95 14.71 -26.93 3.50
C ARG A 95 15.63 -26.79 2.29
N GLN A 96 15.91 -27.90 1.61
CA GLN A 96 16.79 -27.96 0.45
C GLN A 96 16.24 -27.10 -0.71
N TRP A 97 14.91 -27.05 -0.86
CA TRP A 97 14.25 -26.21 -1.85
C TRP A 97 14.41 -24.71 -1.56
N LEU A 98 14.43 -24.28 -0.30
CA LEU A 98 14.72 -22.88 0.05
C LEU A 98 16.18 -22.49 -0.21
N SER A 99 17.12 -23.42 0.00
CA SER A 99 18.51 -23.24 -0.41
C SER A 99 18.65 -23.13 -1.93
N GLU A 100 17.90 -23.94 -2.68
CA GLU A 100 17.83 -23.83 -4.14
C GLU A 100 17.18 -22.53 -4.59
N TRP A 101 16.13 -22.07 -3.91
CA TRP A 101 15.45 -20.83 -4.25
C TRP A 101 16.36 -19.61 -4.06
N ARG A 102 17.21 -19.62 -3.03
CA ARG A 102 18.31 -18.64 -2.89
C ARG A 102 19.37 -18.73 -4.00
N ARG A 103 19.52 -19.88 -4.65
CA ARG A 103 20.51 -20.12 -5.72
C ARG A 103 19.96 -19.89 -7.13
N SER A 104 18.69 -20.21 -7.38
CA SER A 104 18.03 -20.14 -8.69
C SER A 104 17.19 -18.86 -8.82
N GLY A 105 16.59 -18.37 -7.74
CA GLY A 105 15.77 -17.15 -7.71
C GLY A 105 14.36 -17.31 -8.28
N LEU A 106 13.92 -18.52 -8.63
CA LEU A 106 12.60 -18.76 -9.22
C LEU A 106 11.83 -19.82 -8.41
N PRO A 107 10.91 -19.40 -7.53
CA PRO A 107 10.04 -20.32 -6.82
C PRO A 107 8.94 -20.82 -7.73
N SER A 108 8.34 -21.95 -7.36
CA SER A 108 6.98 -22.24 -7.80
C SER A 108 6.07 -21.12 -7.30
N LEU A 109 5.17 -20.64 -8.17
CA LEU A 109 4.18 -19.62 -7.83
C LEU A 109 3.36 -20.01 -6.59
N GLU A 110 3.08 -21.30 -6.40
CA GLU A 110 2.35 -21.81 -5.24
C GLU A 110 3.09 -21.56 -3.92
N HIS A 111 4.39 -21.81 -3.88
CA HIS A 111 5.19 -21.64 -2.67
C HIS A 111 5.39 -20.16 -2.33
N ALA A 112 5.60 -19.32 -3.35
CA ALA A 112 5.66 -17.87 -3.18
C ALA A 112 4.33 -17.33 -2.64
N ASP A 113 3.19 -17.81 -3.16
CA ASP A 113 1.87 -17.39 -2.70
C ASP A 113 1.58 -17.83 -1.25
N ARG A 114 2.02 -19.02 -0.83
CA ARG A 114 1.88 -19.46 0.57
C ARG A 114 2.65 -18.56 1.55
N ILE A 115 3.90 -18.21 1.24
CA ILE A 115 4.67 -17.26 2.05
C ILE A 115 3.99 -15.89 2.06
N ARG A 116 3.55 -15.44 0.89
CA ARG A 116 2.85 -14.16 0.74
C ARG A 116 1.63 -14.08 1.66
N ARG A 117 0.75 -15.08 1.64
CA ARG A 117 -0.44 -15.12 2.50
C ARG A 117 -0.09 -15.21 3.98
N HIS A 118 0.93 -15.97 4.35
CA HIS A 118 1.33 -16.11 5.76
C HIS A 118 1.78 -14.78 6.38
N PHE A 119 2.46 -13.94 5.61
CA PHE A 119 2.99 -12.64 6.08
C PHE A 119 2.11 -11.44 5.66
N ASP A 120 0.90 -11.70 5.15
CA ASP A 120 -0.02 -10.69 4.61
C ASP A 120 0.65 -9.73 3.62
N LEU A 121 1.39 -10.30 2.67
CA LEU A 121 2.14 -9.55 1.66
C LEU A 121 1.26 -9.26 0.42
N PRO A 122 1.51 -8.13 -0.27
CA PRO A 122 0.82 -7.81 -1.53
C PRO A 122 0.98 -8.90 -2.60
N ALA A 123 -0.02 -9.07 -3.47
CA ALA A 123 -0.04 -10.08 -4.56
C ALA A 123 1.25 -10.09 -5.40
N GLY A 124 1.76 -8.91 -5.76
CA GLY A 124 2.98 -8.73 -6.54
C GLY A 124 4.28 -8.69 -5.73
N PHE A 125 4.25 -9.01 -4.43
CA PHE A 125 5.41 -8.78 -3.55
C PHE A 125 6.68 -9.47 -4.05
N PHE A 126 6.65 -10.62 -4.73
CA PHE A 126 7.89 -11.24 -5.24
C PHE A 126 8.22 -10.85 -6.69
N THR A 127 7.22 -10.49 -7.48
CA THR A 127 7.34 -10.41 -8.94
C THR A 127 7.32 -8.98 -9.47
N ALA A 128 6.52 -8.10 -8.86
CA ALA A 128 6.32 -6.72 -9.31
C ALA A 128 7.64 -5.96 -9.30
N ASP A 129 7.88 -5.11 -10.30
CA ASP A 129 9.08 -4.28 -10.29
C ASP A 129 9.12 -3.24 -9.18
N GLU A 130 10.27 -2.60 -9.02
CA GLU A 130 10.48 -1.64 -7.96
C GLU A 130 9.50 -0.47 -8.10
N ALA A 131 9.18 -0.03 -9.32
CA ALA A 131 8.22 1.02 -9.58
C ALA A 131 6.78 0.56 -9.35
N GLU A 132 6.39 -0.63 -9.84
CA GLU A 132 5.08 -1.24 -9.65
C GLU A 132 4.76 -1.47 -8.17
N ALA A 133 5.71 -2.06 -7.43
CA ALA A 133 5.53 -2.35 -6.00
C ALA A 133 5.43 -1.07 -5.17
N LEU A 134 6.27 -0.06 -5.47
CA LEU A 134 6.19 1.23 -4.78
C LEU A 134 4.91 1.99 -5.13
N HIS A 135 4.51 2.01 -6.40
CA HIS A 135 3.24 2.59 -6.83
C HIS A 135 2.07 1.98 -6.07
N ALA A 136 1.99 0.64 -5.98
CA ALA A 136 0.93 -0.04 -5.24
C ALA A 136 0.95 0.28 -3.74
N ALA A 137 2.14 0.39 -3.12
CA ALA A 137 2.28 0.72 -1.70
C ALA A 137 1.90 2.17 -1.37
N LEU A 138 2.06 3.10 -2.32
CA LEU A 138 1.71 4.51 -2.19
C LEU A 138 0.22 4.80 -2.42
N GLN A 139 -0.52 3.91 -3.09
CA GLN A 139 -1.96 4.12 -3.35
C GLN A 139 -2.80 4.40 -2.09
N PRO A 140 -2.63 3.67 -0.97
CA PRO A 140 -3.32 4.00 0.29
C PRO A 140 -2.94 5.37 0.85
N VAL A 141 -1.67 5.76 0.73
CA VAL A 141 -1.16 7.06 1.19
C VAL A 141 -1.79 8.20 0.38
N LEU A 142 -1.87 8.03 -0.94
CA LEU A 142 -2.56 8.97 -1.81
C LEU A 142 -4.02 9.14 -1.37
N LYS A 143 -4.76 8.05 -1.19
CA LYS A 143 -6.17 8.09 -0.79
C LYS A 143 -6.36 8.80 0.55
N GLU A 144 -5.48 8.57 1.51
CA GLU A 144 -5.53 9.24 2.81
C GLU A 144 -5.29 10.75 2.68
N LEU A 145 -4.30 11.15 1.88
CA LEU A 145 -4.00 12.57 1.64
C LEU A 145 -5.12 13.27 0.86
N GLU A 146 -5.71 12.59 -0.14
CA GLU A 146 -6.87 13.12 -0.88
C GLU A 146 -8.08 13.30 0.02
N ALA A 147 -8.36 12.33 0.91
CA ALA A 147 -9.42 12.44 1.89
C ALA A 147 -9.19 13.59 2.89
N LYS A 148 -7.95 13.85 3.28
CA LYS A 148 -7.59 15.00 4.13
C LYS A 148 -7.73 16.33 3.39
N ALA A 149 -7.37 16.39 2.11
CA ALA A 149 -7.42 17.60 1.30
C ALA A 149 -8.85 18.00 0.92
N ASP A 150 -9.72 17.02 0.62
CA ASP A 150 -11.14 17.26 0.32
C ASP A 150 -12.04 16.23 1.05
N PRO A 151 -12.32 16.45 2.35
CA PRO A 151 -13.14 15.54 3.16
C PRO A 151 -14.56 15.33 2.60
N LEU A 152 -15.04 16.26 1.77
CA LEU A 152 -16.36 16.21 1.17
C LEU A 152 -16.35 15.55 -0.22
N ALA A 153 -15.19 15.22 -0.80
CA ALA A 153 -15.10 14.57 -2.10
C ALA A 153 -15.93 13.27 -2.18
N PRO A 154 -15.92 12.37 -1.17
CA PRO A 154 -16.76 11.16 -1.19
C PRO A 154 -18.27 11.47 -1.19
N LEU A 155 -18.65 12.62 -0.62
CA LEU A 155 -20.05 13.05 -0.54
C LEU A 155 -20.55 13.65 -1.86
N ARG A 156 -19.68 14.01 -2.81
CA ARG A 156 -20.04 14.58 -4.13
C ARG A 156 -20.62 13.53 -5.09
N THR A 157 -21.61 12.78 -4.61
CA THR A 157 -22.39 11.83 -5.39
C THR A 157 -23.53 12.53 -6.13
N PRO A 158 -24.04 11.96 -7.24
CA PRO A 158 -25.24 12.49 -7.91
C PRO A 158 -26.47 12.60 -6.99
N GLY A 159 -26.56 11.73 -5.97
CA GLY A 159 -27.59 11.78 -4.93
C GLY A 159 -27.48 13.04 -4.07
N PHE A 160 -26.28 13.33 -3.57
CA PHE A 160 -26.00 14.52 -2.77
C PHE A 160 -26.26 15.81 -3.55
N TYR A 161 -25.84 15.89 -4.82
CA TYR A 161 -26.14 17.05 -5.66
C TYR A 161 -27.64 17.26 -5.89
N ARG A 162 -28.42 16.18 -6.05
CA ARG A 162 -29.88 16.28 -6.14
C ARG A 162 -30.52 16.80 -4.86
N LEU A 163 -30.00 16.39 -3.69
CA LEU A 163 -30.45 16.90 -2.39
C LEU A 163 -30.07 18.37 -2.22
N ALA A 164 -28.81 18.72 -2.48
CA ALA A 164 -28.31 20.10 -2.43
C ALA A 164 -29.10 21.04 -3.35
N ARG A 165 -29.49 20.59 -4.56
CA ARG A 165 -30.31 21.38 -5.48
C ARG A 165 -31.73 21.65 -4.97
N ARG A 166 -32.26 20.81 -4.06
CA ARG A 166 -33.58 21.00 -3.45
C ARG A 166 -33.51 21.83 -2.16
N ALA A 167 -32.32 21.95 -1.55
CA ALA A 167 -32.13 22.64 -0.28
C ALA A 167 -32.65 24.09 -0.26
N PRO A 168 -32.47 24.93 -1.32
CA PRO A 168 -33.00 26.29 -1.35
C PRO A 168 -34.53 26.38 -1.29
N HIS A 169 -35.23 25.29 -1.63
CA HIS A 169 -36.70 25.21 -1.59
C HIS A 169 -37.22 24.52 -0.32
N MET A 170 -36.35 24.14 0.60
CA MET A 170 -36.72 23.55 1.89
C MET A 170 -36.84 24.63 2.97
N SER A 171 -37.75 24.43 3.92
CA SER A 171 -37.83 25.31 5.08
C SER A 171 -36.61 25.11 5.99
N PRO A 172 -36.17 26.14 6.73
CA PRO A 172 -35.02 26.03 7.65
C PRO A 172 -35.13 24.87 8.64
N ARG A 173 -36.34 24.62 9.17
CA ARG A 173 -36.62 23.46 10.05
C ARG A 173 -36.37 22.10 9.37
N LYS A 174 -36.69 21.97 8.08
CA LYS A 174 -36.45 20.72 7.33
C LYS A 174 -34.97 20.53 7.03
N LEU A 175 -34.23 21.60 6.79
CA LEU A 175 -32.78 21.54 6.62
C LEU A 175 -32.09 21.15 7.92
N GLN A 176 -32.52 21.72 9.05
CA GLN A 176 -32.03 21.36 10.39
C GLN A 176 -32.26 19.87 10.67
N ALA A 177 -33.48 19.37 10.46
CA ALA A 177 -33.80 17.96 10.68
C ALA A 177 -33.02 17.01 9.76
N LEU A 178 -32.73 17.42 8.52
CA LEU A 178 -31.86 16.64 7.61
C LEU A 178 -30.41 16.62 8.07
N ALA A 179 -29.91 17.73 8.62
CA ALA A 179 -28.55 17.81 9.17
C ALA A 179 -28.41 16.92 10.42
N GLU A 180 -29.36 17.02 11.36
CA GLU A 180 -29.41 16.15 12.56
C GLU A 180 -29.51 14.66 12.19
N TRP A 181 -30.29 14.34 11.15
CA TRP A 181 -30.41 12.97 10.67
C TRP A 181 -29.12 12.47 10.01
N ALA A 182 -28.41 13.33 9.29
CA ALA A 182 -27.12 13.01 8.70
C ALA A 182 -26.07 12.77 9.79
N GLU A 183 -25.98 13.65 10.79
CA GLU A 183 -25.07 13.53 11.94
C GLU A 183 -25.27 12.20 12.68
N MET A 184 -26.53 11.87 13.00
CA MET A 184 -26.88 10.59 13.64
C MET A 184 -26.45 9.37 12.83
N ILE A 185 -26.53 9.42 11.49
CA ILE A 185 -26.10 8.31 10.64
C ILE A 185 -24.58 8.19 10.62
N THR A 186 -23.85 9.30 10.54
CA THR A 186 -22.39 9.29 10.58
C THR A 186 -21.85 8.79 11.91
N GLU A 187 -22.44 9.20 13.05
CA GLU A 187 -22.04 8.71 14.37
C GLU A 187 -22.31 7.21 14.54
N LYS A 188 -23.46 6.73 14.06
CA LYS A 188 -23.82 5.31 14.15
C LYS A 188 -22.94 4.43 13.28
N ASN A 189 -22.47 4.93 12.14
CA ASN A 189 -21.54 4.20 11.28
C ASN A 189 -20.13 4.16 11.87
N ALA A 190 -19.65 5.25 12.47
CA ALA A 190 -18.37 5.28 13.18
C ALA A 190 -18.36 4.30 14.37
N ALA A 191 -19.44 4.26 15.16
CA ALA A 191 -19.57 3.33 16.28
C ALA A 191 -19.61 1.84 15.88
N ASN A 192 -19.97 1.53 14.63
CA ASN A 192 -19.95 0.15 14.12
C ASN A 192 -18.59 -0.26 13.54
N GLU A 193 -17.70 0.69 13.23
CA GLU A 193 -16.33 0.41 12.77
C GLU A 193 -15.36 0.13 13.94
N ASP A 194 -15.66 0.63 15.15
CA ASP A 194 -14.86 0.38 16.36
C ASP A 194 -15.13 -0.99 17.04
N ASP A 195 -16.17 -1.72 16.61
CA ASP A 195 -16.60 -3.01 17.17
C ASP A 195 -16.15 -4.25 16.34
N LEU A 196 -15.23 -4.07 15.37
CA LEU A 196 -14.64 -5.13 14.52
C LEU A 196 -13.11 -5.22 14.66
#